data_AF-A0ABC9ABE7-F1
#
_entry.id   AF-A0ABC9ABE7-F1
#
_cell.length_a   1.000
_cell.length_b   1.000
_cell.length_c   1.000
_cell.angle_alpha   90.00
_cell.angle_beta   90.00
_cell.angle_gamma   90.00
#
_symmetry.space_group_name_H-M   'P 1'
#
loop_
_entity.id
_entity.type
_entity.pdbx_description
1 polymer ?
#
loop_
_entity_poly.entity_id
_entity_poly.type
_entity_poly.pdbx_seq_one_letter_code
_entity_poly.pdbx_strand_id
1 'polypeptide(L)'
;MQDAARAACVCRELLQSWRYYPELEFSAKTLSLDEQHTCIQGQMAKDIIKRIDGALQNFAGIWVKRLKFELRFFRKLRAHYINHWLDAAATTLSIKELTLDLPPDGKMKYSFPCELFFDEKGCSIQSLCLSACAFSPEHGSSCFRSLKRVNFSRVDITTEDSWLFLFNSLALEHLELEYCHGIAYLRIPCTLQLLSSLQVRRCNMLQAIESDAPNLATFQYQGPIIQFSLGDALQLKDINISIYPWFNLFNYARKELPALAPNLETLFLMSADEVGCFYPFTIVPHEKSIPLKHLEIAIVGPRTENGYHFEFFSLVTFLNTSPELETFILHVEESAVQKSHLVIDPSKLVKLPKHCHQNIKHVKITGFCPIKELLELTFYILEDAASLRWLTLDCRIHGFEKDLVAHITQDTGTRDYQEWRKNFGDNEEFLKYKRRANPHREAYFSDVAIRKYIWPRVPLSVELKILGAPPPEVISSLIAEEWRWRALTNAL
;
A
#
# COMPACT_ATOMS: atom_id res chain seq x y z
N MET A 1 -31.38 -1.02 -14.88
CA MET A 1 -32.11 -0.12 -13.95
C MET A 1 -33.40 0.44 -14.55
N GLN A 2 -33.42 0.89 -15.82
CA GLN A 2 -34.56 1.57 -16.41
C GLN A 2 -35.84 0.71 -16.51
N ASP A 3 -35.72 -0.57 -16.89
CA ASP A 3 -36.86 -1.49 -16.98
C ASP A 3 -37.37 -1.94 -15.60
N ALA A 4 -36.47 -2.04 -14.62
CA ALA A 4 -36.83 -2.36 -13.25
C ALA A 4 -37.48 -1.16 -12.52
N ALA A 5 -37.03 0.07 -12.77
CA ALA A 5 -37.65 1.30 -12.26
C ALA A 5 -39.04 1.53 -12.90
N ARG A 6 -39.16 1.29 -14.21
CA ARG A 6 -40.46 1.30 -14.89
C ARG A 6 -41.40 0.22 -14.34
N ALA A 7 -40.91 -1.01 -14.14
CA ALA A 7 -41.72 -2.09 -13.57
C ALA A 7 -42.12 -1.83 -12.10
N ALA A 8 -41.28 -1.15 -11.31
CA ALA A 8 -41.60 -0.75 -9.94
C ALA A 8 -42.73 0.29 -9.86
N CYS A 9 -42.84 1.21 -10.84
CA CYS A 9 -43.96 2.17 -10.91
C CYS A 9 -45.32 1.50 -11.18
N VAL A 10 -45.35 0.28 -11.73
CA VAL A 10 -46.59 -0.41 -12.12
C VAL A 10 -46.96 -1.54 -11.15
N CYS A 11 -46.04 -2.00 -10.29
CA CYS A 11 -46.28 -3.13 -9.39
C CYS A 11 -45.81 -2.85 -7.95
N ARG A 12 -46.76 -2.86 -7.01
CA ARG A 12 -46.52 -2.67 -5.57
C ARG A 12 -45.54 -3.68 -4.97
N GLU A 13 -45.51 -4.90 -5.50
CA GLU A 13 -44.61 -5.99 -5.06
C GLU A 13 -43.16 -5.76 -5.52
N LEU A 14 -42.96 -5.19 -6.71
CA LEU A 14 -41.63 -4.75 -7.19
C LEU A 14 -41.15 -3.49 -6.47
N LEU A 15 -42.06 -2.58 -6.10
CA LEU A 15 -41.74 -1.43 -5.24
C LEU A 15 -41.33 -1.89 -3.83
N GLN A 16 -41.92 -2.98 -3.32
CA GLN A 16 -41.51 -3.62 -2.07
C GLN A 16 -40.18 -4.37 -2.20
N SER A 17 -39.87 -5.00 -3.33
CA SER A 17 -38.56 -5.65 -3.53
C SER A 17 -37.39 -4.64 -3.53
N TRP A 18 -37.65 -3.38 -3.94
CA TRP A 18 -36.67 -2.29 -3.89
C TRP A 18 -36.36 -1.81 -2.46
N ARG A 19 -37.27 -2.04 -1.50
CA ARG A 19 -36.99 -1.80 -0.06
C ARG A 19 -35.90 -2.71 0.51
N TYR A 20 -35.52 -3.77 -0.21
CA TYR A 20 -34.46 -4.70 0.17
C TYR A 20 -33.10 -4.39 -0.48
N TYR A 21 -33.01 -3.37 -1.33
CA TYR A 21 -31.75 -2.93 -1.92
C TYR A 21 -31.22 -1.70 -1.17
N PRO A 22 -30.28 -1.88 -0.21
CA PRO A 22 -29.75 -0.79 0.61
C PRO A 22 -28.76 0.11 -0.15
N GLU A 23 -28.60 -0.07 -1.46
CA GLU A 23 -27.54 0.54 -2.26
C GLU A 23 -28.08 1.08 -3.58
N LEU A 24 -27.82 2.36 -3.81
CA LEU A 24 -28.13 3.08 -5.04
C LEU A 24 -26.81 3.52 -5.67
N GLU A 25 -26.49 2.96 -6.85
CA GLU A 25 -25.23 3.21 -7.56
C GLU A 25 -25.50 3.76 -8.96
N PHE A 26 -24.89 4.90 -9.26
CA PHE A 26 -24.85 5.50 -10.59
C PHE A 26 -23.44 5.37 -11.17
N SER A 27 -23.24 4.35 -11.98
CA SER A 27 -21.98 4.07 -12.68
C SER A 27 -22.26 3.85 -14.17
N ALA A 28 -21.20 3.74 -14.99
CA ALA A 28 -21.37 3.51 -16.41
C ALA A 28 -22.19 2.25 -16.71
N LYS A 29 -21.97 1.20 -15.91
CA LYS A 29 -22.71 -0.06 -15.98
C LYS A 29 -24.18 0.13 -15.64
N THR A 30 -24.48 0.80 -14.52
CA THR A 30 -25.86 0.90 -14.04
C THR A 30 -26.72 1.86 -14.89
N LEU A 31 -26.08 2.80 -15.58
CA LEU A 31 -26.70 3.71 -16.53
C LEU A 31 -26.79 3.16 -17.97
N SER A 32 -26.33 1.92 -18.18
CA SER A 32 -26.35 1.21 -19.47
C SER A 32 -25.56 1.95 -20.55
N LEU A 33 -24.33 2.34 -20.21
CA LEU A 33 -23.36 2.89 -21.15
C LEU A 33 -22.52 1.76 -21.73
N ASP A 34 -22.44 1.68 -23.06
CA ASP A 34 -21.56 0.73 -23.73
C ASP A 34 -20.08 1.07 -23.48
N GLU A 35 -19.23 0.05 -23.40
CA GLU A 35 -17.80 0.14 -23.04
C GLU A 35 -16.96 1.06 -23.94
N GLN A 36 -17.52 1.55 -25.06
CA GLN A 36 -16.84 2.41 -26.03
C GLN A 36 -16.88 3.92 -25.66
N HIS A 37 -17.67 4.34 -24.68
CA HIS A 37 -17.84 5.76 -24.35
C HIS A 37 -16.93 6.22 -23.20
N THR A 38 -15.72 6.68 -23.54
CA THR A 38 -14.77 7.23 -22.55
C THR A 38 -15.08 8.66 -22.11
N CYS A 39 -16.00 9.36 -22.79
CA CYS A 39 -16.42 10.73 -22.47
C CYS A 39 -17.81 11.04 -23.07
N ILE A 40 -18.77 11.43 -22.23
CA ILE A 40 -20.16 11.71 -22.67
C ILE A 40 -20.43 13.21 -22.74
N GLN A 41 -21.08 13.65 -23.83
CA GLN A 41 -21.45 15.04 -24.07
C GLN A 41 -22.80 15.12 -24.83
N GLY A 42 -23.34 16.34 -24.97
CA GLY A 42 -24.50 16.60 -25.82
C GLY A 42 -25.80 15.98 -25.29
N GLN A 43 -26.58 15.36 -26.18
CA GLN A 43 -27.90 14.83 -25.83
C GLN A 43 -27.82 13.65 -24.85
N MET A 44 -26.84 12.76 -25.03
CA MET A 44 -26.62 11.61 -24.14
C MET A 44 -26.36 12.05 -22.70
N ALA A 45 -25.59 13.13 -22.50
CA ALA A 45 -25.37 13.72 -21.17
C ALA A 45 -26.68 14.19 -20.53
N LYS A 46 -27.56 14.86 -21.29
CA LYS A 46 -28.87 15.33 -20.80
C LYS A 46 -29.78 14.16 -20.43
N ASP A 47 -29.78 13.09 -21.22
CA ASP A 47 -30.61 11.92 -20.95
C ASP A 47 -30.16 11.17 -19.69
N ILE A 48 -28.85 11.09 -19.44
CA ILE A 48 -28.30 10.53 -18.19
C ILE A 48 -28.70 11.39 -16.99
N ILE A 49 -28.55 12.71 -17.08
CA ILE A 49 -28.96 13.63 -16.00
C ILE A 49 -30.43 13.38 -15.64
N LYS A 50 -31.32 13.35 -16.64
CA LYS A 50 -32.75 13.06 -16.43
C LYS A 50 -33.01 11.69 -15.81
N ARG A 51 -32.21 10.68 -16.16
CA ARG A 51 -32.32 9.33 -15.56
C ARG A 51 -31.94 9.35 -14.08
N ILE A 52 -30.88 10.07 -13.72
CA ILE A 52 -30.45 10.22 -12.32
C ILE A 52 -31.51 10.99 -11.54
N ASP A 53 -32.00 12.12 -12.08
CA ASP A 53 -33.08 12.91 -11.47
C ASP A 53 -34.33 12.05 -11.22
N GLY A 54 -34.79 11.33 -12.24
CA GLY A 54 -35.97 10.46 -12.13
C GLY A 54 -35.75 9.30 -11.16
N ALA A 55 -34.53 8.75 -11.08
CA ALA A 55 -34.21 7.72 -10.10
C ALA A 55 -34.30 8.28 -8.67
N LEU A 56 -33.63 9.40 -8.37
CA LEU A 56 -33.67 10.02 -7.05
C LEU A 56 -35.10 10.37 -6.61
N GLN A 57 -35.92 10.88 -7.53
CA GLN A 57 -37.34 11.15 -7.26
C GLN A 57 -38.13 9.87 -6.93
N ASN A 58 -37.89 8.77 -7.64
CA ASN A 58 -38.56 7.50 -7.38
C ASN A 58 -38.17 6.87 -6.03
N PHE A 59 -36.97 7.20 -5.52
CA PHE A 59 -36.50 6.72 -4.22
C PHE A 59 -36.87 7.63 -3.06
N ALA A 60 -37.56 8.75 -3.29
CA ALA A 60 -37.94 9.67 -2.22
C ALA A 60 -38.80 8.96 -1.16
N GLY A 61 -38.36 9.01 0.10
CA GLY A 61 -39.01 8.32 1.22
C GLY A 61 -38.69 6.83 1.35
N ILE A 62 -37.77 6.30 0.54
CA ILE A 62 -37.23 4.93 0.66
C ILE A 62 -35.92 4.97 1.44
N TRP A 63 -35.72 3.98 2.31
CA TRP A 63 -34.45 3.83 3.02
C TRP A 63 -33.36 3.31 2.07
N VAL A 64 -32.36 4.16 1.80
CA VAL A 64 -31.15 3.81 1.04
C VAL A 64 -29.96 4.02 1.98
N LYS A 65 -29.22 2.95 2.26
CA LYS A 65 -28.05 3.02 3.16
C LYS A 65 -26.83 3.63 2.45
N ARG A 66 -26.56 3.20 1.22
CA ARG A 66 -25.37 3.57 0.45
C ARG A 66 -25.76 4.24 -0.85
N LEU A 67 -25.18 5.39 -1.13
CA LEU A 67 -25.37 6.14 -2.37
C LEU A 67 -24.00 6.38 -3.03
N LYS A 68 -23.85 5.94 -4.28
CA LYS A 68 -22.61 6.04 -5.03
C LYS A 68 -22.83 6.75 -6.37
N PHE A 69 -22.01 7.74 -6.64
CA PHE A 69 -21.91 8.43 -7.92
C PHE A 69 -20.52 8.19 -8.51
N GLU A 70 -20.41 7.23 -9.43
CA GLU A 70 -19.18 6.90 -10.15
C GLU A 70 -19.21 7.55 -11.54
N LEU A 71 -18.88 8.84 -11.58
CA LEU A 71 -19.13 9.71 -12.72
C LEU A 71 -17.87 10.01 -13.54
N ARG A 72 -16.83 9.17 -13.45
CA ARG A 72 -15.54 9.34 -14.20
C ARG A 72 -15.70 9.51 -15.71
N PHE A 73 -16.80 9.07 -16.29
CA PHE A 73 -17.13 9.25 -17.71
C PHE A 73 -17.68 10.65 -18.07
N PHE A 74 -18.02 11.47 -17.07
CA PHE A 74 -18.80 12.70 -17.21
C PHE A 74 -17.95 13.98 -17.07
N ARG A 75 -16.97 14.18 -17.96
CA ARG A 75 -15.97 15.29 -17.88
C ARG A 75 -16.51 16.71 -17.95
N LYS A 76 -17.73 16.92 -18.46
CA LYS A 76 -18.36 18.25 -18.61
C LYS A 76 -19.61 18.43 -17.75
N LEU A 77 -19.73 17.67 -16.66
CA LEU A 77 -20.85 17.82 -15.73
C LEU A 77 -20.75 19.17 -15.02
N ARG A 78 -21.86 19.91 -14.97
CA ARG A 78 -21.91 21.18 -14.23
C ARG A 78 -22.20 20.92 -12.75
N ALA A 79 -21.54 21.67 -11.87
CA ALA A 79 -21.62 21.53 -10.43
C ALA A 79 -23.06 21.52 -9.87
N HIS A 80 -23.94 22.37 -10.40
CA HIS A 80 -25.31 22.50 -9.90
C HIS A 80 -26.14 21.20 -10.01
N TYR A 81 -25.86 20.34 -11.00
CA TYR A 81 -26.55 19.05 -11.09
C TYR A 81 -26.13 18.12 -9.94
N ILE A 82 -24.83 18.07 -9.65
CA ILE A 82 -24.30 17.26 -8.55
C ILE A 82 -24.85 17.78 -7.22
N ASN A 83 -24.81 19.09 -6.99
CA ASN A 83 -25.35 19.69 -5.76
C ASN A 83 -26.84 19.39 -5.61
N HIS A 84 -27.61 19.51 -6.70
CA HIS A 84 -29.03 19.15 -6.68
C HIS A 84 -29.25 17.68 -6.30
N TRP A 85 -28.45 16.75 -6.83
CA TRP A 85 -28.54 15.34 -6.48
C TRP A 85 -28.16 15.06 -5.03
N LEU A 86 -27.13 15.72 -4.52
CA LEU A 86 -26.69 15.58 -3.14
C LEU A 86 -27.72 16.14 -2.15
N ASP A 87 -28.29 17.32 -2.42
CA ASP A 87 -29.35 17.91 -1.58
C ASP A 87 -30.63 17.07 -1.63
N ALA A 88 -31.02 16.60 -2.82
CA ALA A 88 -32.17 15.70 -2.96
C ALA A 88 -31.94 14.40 -2.18
N ALA A 89 -30.75 13.80 -2.28
CA ALA A 89 -30.42 12.58 -1.55
C ALA A 89 -30.40 12.81 -0.03
N ALA A 90 -29.78 13.90 0.44
CA ALA A 90 -29.69 14.20 1.86
C ALA A 90 -31.07 14.46 2.51
N THR A 91 -31.99 15.09 1.77
CA THR A 91 -33.33 15.42 2.26
C THR A 91 -34.34 14.27 2.13
N THR A 92 -34.23 13.46 1.08
CA THR A 92 -35.25 12.44 0.76
C THR A 92 -34.85 11.02 1.13
N LEU A 93 -33.56 10.76 1.38
CA LEU A 93 -33.01 9.44 1.69
C LEU A 93 -32.30 9.42 3.03
N SER A 94 -32.43 8.33 3.77
CA SER A 94 -31.68 8.10 5.01
C SER A 94 -30.28 7.52 4.76
N ILE A 95 -29.46 8.23 3.97
CA ILE A 95 -28.12 7.78 3.59
C ILE A 95 -27.15 7.75 4.78
N LYS A 96 -26.38 6.66 4.85
CA LYS A 96 -25.28 6.45 5.80
C LYS A 96 -23.92 6.49 5.12
N GLU A 97 -23.84 6.15 3.84
CA GLU A 97 -22.58 6.09 3.12
C GLU A 97 -22.75 6.79 1.77
N LEU A 98 -21.87 7.76 1.51
CA LEU A 98 -21.87 8.54 0.28
C LEU A 98 -20.53 8.37 -0.43
N THR A 99 -20.56 8.07 -1.72
CA THR A 99 -19.40 8.05 -2.60
C THR A 99 -19.64 9.00 -3.77
N LEU A 100 -18.70 9.90 -4.01
CA LEU A 100 -18.67 10.78 -5.17
C LEU A 100 -17.32 10.67 -5.85
N ASP A 101 -17.28 10.03 -7.01
CA ASP A 101 -16.08 9.76 -7.78
C ASP A 101 -16.16 10.48 -9.13
N LEU A 102 -15.40 11.58 -9.24
CA LEU A 102 -15.43 12.48 -10.38
C LEU A 102 -14.23 12.25 -11.31
N PRO A 103 -14.31 12.69 -12.59
CA PRO A 103 -13.19 12.57 -13.51
C PRO A 103 -12.01 13.45 -13.08
N PRO A 104 -10.76 12.94 -13.08
CA PRO A 104 -9.58 13.76 -12.87
C PRO A 104 -9.31 14.59 -14.13
N ASP A 105 -9.83 15.82 -14.19
CA ASP A 105 -9.73 16.71 -15.35
C ASP A 105 -8.51 17.65 -15.32
N GLY A 106 -7.65 17.51 -14.31
CA GLY A 106 -6.40 18.26 -14.15
C GLY A 106 -6.58 19.75 -13.82
N LYS A 107 -7.83 20.24 -13.81
CA LYS A 107 -8.24 21.57 -13.34
C LYS A 107 -9.51 21.35 -12.53
N MET A 108 -9.36 21.01 -11.24
CA MET A 108 -10.48 20.70 -10.36
C MET A 108 -11.47 21.88 -10.35
N LYS A 109 -12.71 21.64 -10.80
CA LYS A 109 -13.76 22.69 -10.89
C LYS A 109 -14.88 22.53 -9.87
N TYR A 110 -15.03 21.34 -9.30
CA TYR A 110 -16.13 21.04 -8.40
C TYR A 110 -15.68 21.13 -6.95
N SER A 111 -16.37 21.93 -6.15
CA SER A 111 -16.22 21.96 -4.69
C SER A 111 -17.38 21.22 -4.05
N PHE A 112 -17.07 20.30 -3.16
CA PHE A 112 -18.08 19.53 -2.44
C PHE A 112 -18.83 20.44 -1.44
N PRO A 113 -20.18 20.42 -1.41
CA PRO A 113 -20.96 21.30 -0.56
C PRO A 113 -20.96 20.81 0.89
N CYS A 114 -20.03 21.32 1.70
CA CYS A 114 -19.95 21.03 3.14
C CYS A 114 -21.20 21.44 3.93
N GLU A 115 -22.03 22.33 3.38
CA GLU A 115 -23.36 22.71 3.90
C GLU A 115 -24.29 21.50 4.12
N LEU A 116 -24.05 20.38 3.44
CA LEU A 116 -24.75 19.12 3.68
C LEU A 116 -24.63 18.64 5.13
N PHE A 117 -23.56 19.03 5.83
CA PHE A 117 -23.26 18.63 7.22
C PHE A 117 -23.57 19.72 8.24
N PHE A 118 -24.36 20.73 7.88
CA PHE A 118 -24.86 21.69 8.86
C PHE A 118 -25.87 21.01 9.77
N ASP A 119 -25.83 21.33 11.07
CA ASP A 119 -26.70 20.71 12.09
C ASP A 119 -28.19 20.80 11.73
N GLU A 120 -28.58 21.90 11.08
CA GLU A 120 -29.95 22.15 10.61
C GLU A 120 -30.44 21.10 9.60
N LYS A 121 -29.54 20.49 8.83
CA LYS A 121 -29.88 19.45 7.84
C LYS A 121 -29.95 18.04 8.45
N GLY A 122 -29.54 17.85 9.72
CA GLY A 122 -29.64 16.56 10.41
C GLY A 122 -28.87 15.43 9.71
N CYS A 123 -27.72 15.74 9.11
CA CYS A 123 -27.00 14.82 8.23
C CYS A 123 -26.55 13.54 8.95
N SER A 124 -27.01 12.40 8.43
CA SER A 124 -26.84 11.10 9.06
C SER A 124 -25.70 10.26 8.46
N ILE A 125 -24.96 10.84 7.51
CA ILE A 125 -23.86 10.19 6.79
C ILE A 125 -22.73 9.86 7.77
N GLN A 126 -22.29 8.61 7.74
CA GLN A 126 -21.21 8.06 8.56
C GLN A 126 -19.96 7.74 7.75
N SER A 127 -20.09 7.53 6.44
CA SER A 127 -18.97 7.21 5.56
C SER A 127 -18.99 8.15 4.35
N LEU A 128 -17.90 8.87 4.13
CA LEU A 128 -17.75 9.81 3.02
C LEU A 128 -16.53 9.42 2.18
N CYS A 129 -16.75 9.10 0.91
CA CYS A 129 -15.70 8.81 -0.05
C CYS A 129 -15.76 9.84 -1.18
N LEU A 130 -14.73 10.66 -1.32
CA LEU A 130 -14.66 11.70 -2.36
C LEU A 130 -13.45 11.48 -3.26
N SER A 131 -13.63 11.67 -4.56
CA SER A 131 -12.52 11.68 -5.50
C SER A 131 -12.61 12.80 -6.54
N ALA A 132 -11.45 13.43 -6.81
CA ALA A 132 -11.26 14.48 -7.81
C ALA A 132 -12.20 15.69 -7.65
N CYS A 133 -12.28 16.24 -6.43
CA CYS A 133 -13.02 17.46 -6.10
C CYS A 133 -12.26 18.33 -5.09
N ALA A 134 -12.71 19.56 -4.85
CA ALA A 134 -12.26 20.37 -3.72
C ALA A 134 -13.12 20.11 -2.48
N PHE A 135 -12.53 20.21 -1.30
CA PHE A 135 -13.21 20.11 -0.01
C PHE A 135 -12.71 21.23 0.90
N SER A 136 -13.58 22.21 1.14
CA SER A 136 -13.29 23.34 2.03
C SER A 136 -14.43 23.48 3.04
N PRO A 137 -14.24 23.08 4.30
CA PRO A 137 -15.19 23.35 5.37
C PRO A 137 -15.22 24.85 5.67
N GLU A 138 -16.41 25.45 5.72
CA GLU A 138 -16.54 26.87 6.04
C GLU A 138 -16.36 27.12 7.54
N HIS A 139 -15.82 28.29 7.88
CA HIS A 139 -15.64 28.72 9.26
C HIS A 139 -17.01 29.01 9.89
N GLY A 140 -17.58 28.02 10.57
CA GLY A 140 -18.65 28.24 11.54
C GLY A 140 -20.03 27.71 11.21
N SER A 141 -20.20 26.51 10.62
CA SER A 141 -21.50 25.78 10.61
C SER A 141 -21.44 24.28 10.31
N SER A 142 -20.35 23.76 9.72
CA SER A 142 -20.24 22.33 9.41
C SER A 142 -19.85 21.49 10.62
N CYS A 143 -20.74 20.60 11.04
CA CYS A 143 -20.51 19.66 12.13
C CYS A 143 -20.49 18.22 11.61
N PHE A 144 -19.29 17.67 11.46
CA PHE A 144 -19.07 16.32 10.92
C PHE A 144 -19.25 15.22 11.99
N ARG A 145 -20.06 15.45 13.02
CA ARG A 145 -20.20 14.58 14.21
C ARG A 145 -20.68 13.17 13.90
N SER A 146 -21.32 12.96 12.76
CA SER A 146 -21.78 11.63 12.34
C SER A 146 -20.73 10.85 11.55
N LEU A 147 -19.72 11.52 10.98
CA LEU A 147 -18.69 10.88 10.13
C LEU A 147 -17.76 10.01 10.97
N LYS A 148 -17.76 8.72 10.63
CA LYS A 148 -16.88 7.68 11.17
C LYS A 148 -15.76 7.32 10.21
N ARG A 149 -15.99 7.40 8.91
CA ARG A 149 -15.02 7.01 7.88
C ARG A 149 -14.94 8.05 6.79
N VAL A 150 -13.72 8.49 6.50
CA VAL A 150 -13.45 9.39 5.39
C VAL A 150 -12.35 8.82 4.51
N ASN A 151 -12.61 8.75 3.21
CA ASN A 151 -11.64 8.45 2.18
C ASN A 151 -11.64 9.58 1.15
N PHE A 152 -10.53 10.28 1.06
CA PHE A 152 -10.32 11.33 0.07
C PHE A 152 -9.22 10.90 -0.89
N SER A 153 -9.54 10.81 -2.19
CA SER A 153 -8.56 10.50 -3.24
C SER A 153 -8.50 11.62 -4.28
N ARG A 154 -7.34 12.29 -4.40
CA ARG A 154 -7.15 13.47 -5.27
C ARG A 154 -8.12 14.61 -4.90
N VAL A 155 -8.42 14.77 -3.62
CA VAL A 155 -9.23 15.87 -3.11
C VAL A 155 -8.34 17.07 -2.85
N ASP A 156 -8.74 18.23 -3.35
CA ASP A 156 -8.08 19.51 -3.07
C ASP A 156 -8.57 20.03 -1.71
N ILE A 157 -7.73 19.85 -0.70
CA ILE A 157 -7.95 20.26 0.68
C ILE A 157 -6.65 20.88 1.19
N THR A 158 -6.76 22.07 1.77
CA THR A 158 -5.60 22.78 2.33
C THR A 158 -5.25 22.27 3.72
N THR A 159 -4.05 22.60 4.22
CA THR A 159 -3.67 22.34 5.63
C THR A 159 -4.73 22.89 6.60
N GLU A 160 -5.15 24.15 6.44
CA GLU A 160 -6.13 24.80 7.32
C GLU A 160 -7.51 24.12 7.25
N ASP A 161 -7.97 23.80 6.04
CA ASP A 161 -9.23 23.10 5.82
C ASP A 161 -9.21 21.70 6.45
N SER A 162 -8.09 20.99 6.34
CA SER A 162 -7.93 19.66 6.97
C SER A 162 -7.99 19.75 8.49
N TRP A 163 -7.38 20.76 9.10
CA TRP A 163 -7.44 20.99 10.53
C TRP A 163 -8.87 21.30 10.99
N LEU A 164 -9.55 22.22 10.30
CA LEU A 164 -10.93 22.59 10.60
C LEU A 164 -11.88 21.40 10.45
N PHE A 165 -11.68 20.58 9.41
CA PHE A 165 -12.43 19.35 9.21
C PHE A 165 -12.25 18.36 10.37
N LEU A 166 -11.00 18.06 10.74
CA LEU A 166 -10.69 17.08 11.79
C LEU A 166 -11.18 17.53 13.15
N PHE A 167 -11.07 18.82 13.48
CA PHE A 167 -11.55 19.37 14.75
C PHE A 167 -13.06 19.19 14.94
N ASN A 168 -13.82 19.16 13.84
CA ASN A 168 -15.28 19.02 13.84
C ASN A 168 -15.77 17.57 13.63
N SER A 169 -14.86 16.59 13.55
CA SER A 169 -15.17 15.19 13.20
C SER A 169 -15.02 14.22 14.38
N LEU A 170 -15.64 14.53 15.53
CA LEU A 170 -15.42 13.80 16.79
C LEU A 170 -15.71 12.29 16.77
N ALA A 171 -16.52 11.81 15.82
CA ALA A 171 -16.86 10.39 15.68
C ALA A 171 -15.93 9.64 14.71
N LEU A 172 -14.90 10.29 14.17
CA LEU A 172 -14.05 9.72 13.13
C LEU A 172 -13.24 8.53 13.68
N GLU A 173 -13.42 7.37 13.05
CA GLU A 173 -12.76 6.11 13.37
C GLU A 173 -11.65 5.77 12.36
N HIS A 174 -11.85 6.14 11.08
CA HIS A 174 -10.93 5.87 9.98
C HIS A 174 -10.76 7.10 9.07
N LEU A 175 -9.50 7.48 8.82
CA LEU A 175 -9.13 8.53 7.86
C LEU A 175 -8.17 7.96 6.81
N GLU A 176 -8.54 8.11 5.54
CA GLU A 176 -7.72 7.76 4.38
C GLU A 176 -7.57 8.97 3.46
N LEU A 177 -6.32 9.35 3.20
CA LEU A 177 -5.95 10.45 2.31
C LEU A 177 -5.03 9.92 1.23
N GLU A 178 -5.45 9.99 -0.02
CA GLU A 178 -4.70 9.56 -1.18
C GLU A 178 -4.53 10.73 -2.17
N TYR A 179 -3.30 11.03 -2.62
CA TYR A 179 -3.04 12.12 -3.58
C TYR A 179 -3.60 13.50 -3.18
N CYS A 180 -3.75 13.79 -1.88
CA CYS A 180 -4.20 15.09 -1.36
C CYS A 180 -3.01 16.06 -1.26
N HIS A 181 -2.59 16.60 -2.40
CA HIS A 181 -1.39 17.43 -2.51
C HIS A 181 -1.51 18.84 -1.90
N GLY A 182 -2.71 19.29 -1.52
CA GLY A 182 -2.91 20.59 -0.86
C GLY A 182 -2.52 20.61 0.62
N ILE A 183 -2.30 19.44 1.23
CA ILE A 183 -1.93 19.31 2.64
C ILE A 183 -0.40 19.32 2.76
N ALA A 184 0.15 20.37 3.36
CA ALA A 184 1.59 20.46 3.67
C ALA A 184 1.91 19.89 5.05
N TYR A 185 0.98 19.99 6.01
CA TYR A 185 1.15 19.49 7.37
C TYR A 185 -0.18 18.90 7.85
N LEU A 186 -0.16 17.63 8.28
CA LEU A 186 -1.35 16.96 8.76
C LEU A 186 -1.28 16.85 10.28
N ARG A 187 -2.18 17.55 10.97
CA ARG A 187 -2.28 17.48 12.43
C ARG A 187 -3.59 16.82 12.83
N ILE A 188 -3.50 15.73 13.57
CA ILE A 188 -4.65 14.99 14.10
C ILE A 188 -4.84 15.42 15.56
N PRO A 189 -5.95 16.09 15.91
CA PRO A 189 -6.15 16.60 17.27
C PRO A 189 -6.47 15.48 18.27
N CYS A 190 -6.10 15.70 19.54
CA CYS A 190 -6.38 14.78 20.64
C CYS A 190 -7.87 14.57 20.95
N THR A 191 -8.74 15.41 20.40
CA THR A 191 -10.20 15.28 20.50
C THR A 191 -10.74 14.10 19.70
N LEU A 192 -9.98 13.57 18.73
CA LEU A 192 -10.35 12.39 17.95
C LEU A 192 -10.08 11.08 18.72
N GLN A 193 -10.85 10.88 19.80
CA GLN A 193 -10.69 9.72 20.69
C GLN A 193 -11.09 8.39 20.04
N LEU A 194 -11.88 8.41 18.96
CA LEU A 194 -12.33 7.19 18.27
C LEU A 194 -11.44 6.81 17.08
N LEU A 195 -10.50 7.68 16.69
CA LEU A 195 -9.66 7.45 15.52
C LEU A 195 -8.71 6.28 15.80
N SER A 196 -8.96 5.17 15.11
CA SER A 196 -8.19 3.93 15.24
C SER A 196 -7.26 3.68 14.06
N SER A 197 -7.56 4.27 12.90
CA SER A 197 -6.85 4.03 11.65
C SER A 197 -6.58 5.32 10.88
N LEU A 198 -5.30 5.57 10.61
CA LEU A 198 -4.83 6.66 9.75
C LEU A 198 -4.06 6.08 8.56
N GLN A 199 -4.49 6.40 7.35
CA GLN A 199 -3.83 6.02 6.11
C GLN A 199 -3.55 7.26 5.27
N VAL A 200 -2.29 7.48 4.92
CA VAL A 200 -1.86 8.60 4.09
C VAL A 200 -1.00 8.07 2.96
N ARG A 201 -1.45 8.24 1.72
CA ARG A 201 -0.82 7.67 0.54
C ARG A 201 -0.58 8.75 -0.51
N ARG A 202 0.65 8.88 -0.98
CA ARG A 202 1.02 9.70 -2.15
C ARG A 202 0.64 11.17 -2.03
N CYS A 203 0.64 11.70 -0.81
CA CYS A 203 0.48 13.13 -0.53
C CYS A 203 1.84 13.84 -0.67
N ASN A 204 2.31 14.02 -1.90
CA ASN A 204 3.72 14.40 -2.19
C ASN A 204 4.19 15.78 -1.65
N MET A 205 3.27 16.67 -1.27
CA MET A 205 3.61 17.98 -0.70
C MET A 205 3.65 17.97 0.83
N LEU A 206 3.26 16.85 1.45
CA LEU A 206 3.23 16.67 2.90
C LEU A 206 4.65 16.65 3.45
N GLN A 207 4.91 17.41 4.50
CA GLN A 207 6.23 17.55 5.13
C GLN A 207 6.31 16.93 6.52
N ALA A 208 5.18 16.86 7.23
CA ALA A 208 5.09 16.16 8.50
C ALA A 208 3.65 15.73 8.82
N ILE A 209 3.54 14.69 9.65
CA ILE A 209 2.30 14.22 10.26
C ILE A 209 2.47 14.26 11.77
N GLU A 210 1.60 15.00 12.45
CA GLU A 210 1.47 15.00 13.90
C GLU A 210 0.12 14.41 14.29
N SER A 211 0.10 13.49 15.24
CA SER A 211 -1.13 12.89 15.75
C SER A 211 -1.12 12.79 17.25
N ASP A 212 -2.03 13.51 17.89
CA ASP A 212 -2.29 13.44 19.33
C ASP A 212 -3.51 12.53 19.65
N ALA A 213 -4.01 11.77 18.67
CA ALA A 213 -5.16 10.88 18.85
C ALA A 213 -4.79 9.70 19.78
N PRO A 214 -5.48 9.52 20.93
CA PRO A 214 -5.02 8.59 21.97
C PRO A 214 -5.20 7.11 21.64
N ASN A 215 -6.14 6.77 20.75
CA ASN A 215 -6.53 5.39 20.43
C ASN A 215 -6.14 4.97 19.01
N LEU A 216 -5.16 5.66 18.40
CA LEU A 216 -4.65 5.30 17.09
C LEU A 216 -3.96 3.92 17.17
N ALA A 217 -4.52 2.93 16.48
CA ALA A 217 -4.07 1.53 16.52
C ALA A 217 -3.25 1.15 15.28
N THR A 218 -3.64 1.68 14.11
CA THR A 218 -2.99 1.39 12.83
C THR A 218 -2.58 2.67 12.12
N PHE A 219 -1.32 2.74 11.69
CA PHE A 219 -0.80 3.84 10.89
C PHE A 219 -0.19 3.32 9.58
N GLN A 220 -0.69 3.80 8.45
CA GLN A 220 -0.17 3.46 7.13
C GLN A 220 0.27 4.71 6.39
N TYR A 221 1.52 4.71 5.93
CA TYR A 221 2.10 5.81 5.17
C TYR A 221 2.74 5.30 3.90
N GLN A 222 2.43 5.95 2.77
CA GLN A 222 3.11 5.75 1.51
C GLN A 222 3.52 7.11 0.92
N GLY A 223 4.82 7.37 0.74
CA GLY A 223 5.29 8.68 0.27
C GLY A 223 6.79 8.93 0.48
N PRO A 224 7.27 10.17 0.39
CA PRO A 224 8.65 10.53 0.73
C PRO A 224 8.93 10.41 2.24
N ILE A 225 10.20 10.36 2.65
CA ILE A 225 10.53 10.41 4.10
C ILE A 225 10.15 11.79 4.65
N ILE A 226 9.29 11.80 5.67
CA ILE A 226 8.82 13.00 6.36
C ILE A 226 8.98 12.84 7.87
N GLN A 227 8.74 13.91 8.63
CA GLN A 227 8.71 13.83 10.08
C GLN A 227 7.36 13.26 10.55
N PHE A 228 7.41 12.27 11.43
CA PHE A 228 6.24 11.76 12.13
C PHE A 228 6.31 12.17 13.61
N SER A 229 5.16 12.46 14.21
CA SER A 229 4.98 12.55 15.65
C SER A 229 3.63 11.92 15.95
N LEU A 230 3.60 10.75 16.57
CA LEU A 230 2.35 10.02 16.82
C LEU A 230 1.91 10.11 18.29
N GLY A 231 2.38 11.15 19.00
CA GLY A 231 2.06 11.43 20.40
C GLY A 231 2.43 10.27 21.34
N ASP A 232 1.95 10.33 22.58
CA ASP A 232 2.00 9.19 23.52
C ASP A 232 0.91 8.16 23.18
N ALA A 233 0.65 7.86 21.90
CA ALA A 233 -0.39 6.91 21.49
C ALA A 233 -0.03 5.49 21.95
N LEU A 234 -0.39 5.17 23.20
CA LEU A 234 -0.10 3.89 23.86
C LEU A 234 -0.70 2.69 23.13
N GLN A 235 -1.65 2.89 22.20
CA GLN A 235 -2.37 1.82 21.52
C GLN A 235 -1.86 1.52 20.10
N LEU A 236 -0.83 2.22 19.62
CA LEU A 236 -0.32 2.02 18.27
C LEU A 236 0.41 0.68 18.15
N LYS A 237 -0.19 -0.26 17.41
CA LYS A 237 0.28 -1.66 17.30
C LYS A 237 0.79 -2.02 15.93
N ASP A 238 0.22 -1.43 14.88
CA ASP A 238 0.53 -1.77 13.50
C ASP A 238 1.00 -0.54 12.73
N ILE A 239 2.24 -0.56 12.25
CA ILE A 239 2.81 0.49 11.40
C ILE A 239 3.20 -0.10 10.06
N ASN A 240 2.72 0.51 8.98
CA ASN A 240 3.14 0.21 7.62
C ASN A 240 3.69 1.49 6.98
N ILE A 241 4.98 1.48 6.64
CA ILE A 241 5.63 2.62 5.99
C ILE A 241 6.24 2.14 4.66
N SER A 242 5.81 2.77 3.58
CA SER A 242 6.30 2.52 2.22
C SER A 242 6.90 3.81 1.65
N ILE A 243 8.23 3.89 1.55
CA ILE A 243 8.93 5.10 1.11
C ILE A 243 9.41 5.00 -0.33
N TYR A 244 9.08 6.02 -1.12
CA TYR A 244 9.51 6.16 -2.52
C TYR A 244 9.71 7.63 -2.90
N PRO A 245 10.77 8.02 -3.66
CA PRO A 245 11.90 7.22 -4.13
C PRO A 245 13.16 7.38 -3.25
N TRP A 246 13.02 7.52 -1.93
CA TRP A 246 14.11 7.98 -1.06
C TRP A 246 14.74 6.85 -0.23
N PHE A 247 16.06 6.94 -0.07
CA PHE A 247 16.94 6.03 0.67
C PHE A 247 16.97 6.36 2.18
N ASN A 248 17.50 5.44 2.99
CA ASN A 248 17.65 5.49 4.45
C ASN A 248 16.39 5.25 5.31
N LEU A 249 15.32 4.66 4.77
CA LEU A 249 14.14 4.32 5.58
C LEU A 249 14.52 3.42 6.76
N PHE A 250 15.38 2.42 6.54
CA PHE A 250 15.76 1.49 7.62
C PHE A 250 16.55 2.19 8.73
N ASN A 251 17.45 3.11 8.37
CA ASN A 251 18.19 3.92 9.36
C ASN A 251 17.27 4.88 10.11
N TYR A 252 16.33 5.50 9.40
CA TYR A 252 15.30 6.37 9.97
C TYR A 252 14.42 5.59 10.96
N ALA A 253 13.87 4.47 10.52
CA ALA A 253 13.00 3.61 11.30
C ALA A 253 13.67 3.16 12.59
N ARG A 254 14.94 2.75 12.54
CA ARG A 254 15.70 2.34 13.72
C ARG A 254 15.86 3.46 14.75
N LYS A 255 16.07 4.71 14.30
CA LYS A 255 16.26 5.86 15.20
C LYS A 255 14.95 6.40 15.76
N GLU A 256 13.92 6.50 14.92
CA GLU A 256 12.70 7.22 15.27
C GLU A 256 11.60 6.31 15.82
N LEU A 257 11.45 5.07 15.32
CA LEU A 257 10.34 4.19 15.74
C LEU A 257 10.30 3.90 17.25
N PRO A 258 11.42 3.72 17.98
CA PRO A 258 11.37 3.50 19.42
C PRO A 258 10.76 4.67 20.20
N ALA A 259 10.84 5.88 19.66
CA ALA A 259 10.21 7.08 20.22
C ALA A 259 8.78 7.27 19.71
N LEU A 260 8.52 6.95 18.43
CA LEU A 260 7.22 7.12 17.79
C LEU A 260 6.16 6.12 18.26
N ALA A 261 6.57 4.88 18.58
CA ALA A 261 5.64 3.79 18.84
C ALA A 261 6.24 2.75 19.80
N PRO A 262 6.27 3.03 21.11
CA PRO A 262 6.89 2.15 22.09
C PRO A 262 6.18 0.79 22.26
N ASN A 263 4.91 0.67 21.84
CA ASN A 263 4.09 -0.55 21.97
C ASN A 263 3.86 -1.27 20.62
N LEU A 264 4.68 -0.97 19.61
CA LEU A 264 4.57 -1.53 18.26
C LEU A 264 4.74 -3.05 18.25
N GLU A 265 3.74 -3.78 17.75
CA GLU A 265 3.74 -5.25 17.64
C GLU A 265 4.05 -5.71 16.20
N THR A 266 3.58 -4.96 15.19
CA THR A 266 3.71 -5.29 13.76
C THR A 266 4.32 -4.12 12.98
N LEU A 267 5.40 -4.38 12.25
CA LEU A 267 6.07 -3.40 11.42
C LEU A 267 6.24 -3.90 9.99
N PHE A 268 5.71 -3.15 9.03
CA PHE A 268 6.02 -3.29 7.61
C PHE A 268 6.83 -2.09 7.13
N LEU A 269 8.00 -2.36 6.55
CA LEU A 269 8.84 -1.34 5.91
C LEU A 269 9.11 -1.72 4.46
N MET A 270 8.83 -0.78 3.57
CA MET A 270 9.14 -0.93 2.16
C MET A 270 9.92 0.28 1.67
N SER A 271 11.08 0.03 1.06
CA SER A 271 11.92 1.09 0.51
C SER A 271 12.41 0.71 -0.88
N ALA A 272 12.54 1.71 -1.74
CA ALA A 272 13.24 1.60 -3.02
C ALA A 272 14.49 2.44 -3.05
N ASP A 273 15.45 2.02 -3.88
CA ASP A 273 16.70 2.74 -4.10
C ASP A 273 17.54 2.89 -2.81
N GLU A 274 17.38 1.99 -1.84
CA GLU A 274 18.19 1.97 -0.61
C GLU A 274 19.67 1.76 -0.93
N VAL A 275 20.48 2.74 -0.56
CA VAL A 275 21.94 2.67 -0.68
C VAL A 275 22.49 2.19 0.66
N GLY A 276 23.39 1.20 0.64
CA GLY A 276 24.10 0.71 1.82
C GLY A 276 24.69 1.84 2.67
N CYS A 277 24.82 1.61 3.98
CA CYS A 277 25.28 2.62 4.92
C CYS A 277 26.69 3.10 4.55
N PHE A 278 26.85 4.36 4.11
CA PHE A 278 28.16 4.97 3.83
C PHE A 278 29.05 5.17 5.07
N TYR A 279 28.58 4.82 6.27
CA TYR A 279 29.31 5.01 7.51
C TYR A 279 29.71 3.67 8.14
N PRO A 280 30.95 3.55 8.66
CA PRO A 280 31.42 2.33 9.28
C PRO A 280 30.51 1.95 10.45
N PHE A 281 30.22 0.64 10.50
CA PHE A 281 29.49 -0.04 11.57
C PHE A 281 29.90 0.44 12.95
N THR A 282 29.04 1.21 13.60
CA THR A 282 28.98 1.26 15.05
C THR A 282 27.68 0.60 15.48
N ILE A 283 27.79 -0.62 16.00
CA ILE A 283 26.75 -1.21 16.84
C ILE A 283 26.69 -0.30 18.06
N VAL A 284 25.83 0.72 18.04
CA VAL A 284 25.61 1.57 19.21
C VAL A 284 24.67 0.78 20.13
N PRO A 285 25.14 0.34 21.31
CA PRO A 285 24.37 -0.56 22.15
C PRO A 285 23.42 0.24 23.05
N HIS A 286 22.61 1.15 22.51
CA HIS A 286 21.70 1.98 23.35
C HIS A 286 20.44 2.44 22.60
N GLU A 287 19.81 1.55 21.83
CA GLU A 287 18.48 1.82 21.29
C GLU A 287 17.42 1.13 22.15
N LYS A 288 16.40 1.89 22.56
CA LYS A 288 15.26 1.36 23.32
C LYS A 288 14.66 0.21 22.52
N SER A 289 14.59 -0.96 23.13
CA SER A 289 13.96 -2.14 22.54
C SER A 289 12.47 -1.89 22.32
N ILE A 290 11.96 -2.30 21.17
CA ILE A 290 10.53 -2.29 20.85
C ILE A 290 10.00 -3.74 21.05
N PRO A 291 8.81 -3.95 21.64
CA PRO A 291 8.19 -5.28 21.79
C PRO A 291 7.61 -5.80 20.46
N LEU A 292 8.42 -5.74 19.40
CA LEU A 292 8.03 -6.11 18.04
C LEU A 292 7.91 -7.63 17.92
N LYS A 293 6.76 -8.13 17.45
CA LYS A 293 6.49 -9.57 17.23
C LYS A 293 6.53 -9.97 15.76
N HIS A 294 6.17 -9.04 14.88
CA HIS A 294 6.11 -9.27 13.44
C HIS A 294 6.85 -8.17 12.68
N LEU A 295 7.86 -8.57 11.90
CA LEU A 295 8.65 -7.68 11.06
C LEU A 295 8.56 -8.15 9.61
N GLU A 296 8.07 -7.28 8.73
CA GLU A 296 8.05 -7.49 7.29
C GLU A 296 8.83 -6.36 6.60
N ILE A 297 9.81 -6.74 5.76
CA ILE A 297 10.68 -5.80 5.06
C ILE A 297 10.64 -6.11 3.58
N ALA A 298 10.39 -5.09 2.78
CA ALA A 298 10.43 -5.14 1.32
C ALA A 298 11.54 -4.24 0.78
N ILE A 299 12.43 -4.82 -0.01
CA ILE A 299 13.56 -4.13 -0.63
C ILE A 299 13.36 -4.17 -2.13
N VAL A 300 13.25 -2.98 -2.71
CA VAL A 300 13.13 -2.73 -4.14
C VAL A 300 14.43 -2.10 -4.61
N GLY A 301 15.01 -2.62 -5.68
CA GLY A 301 16.34 -2.23 -6.12
C GLY A 301 16.45 -0.88 -6.81
N PRO A 302 17.69 -0.43 -7.07
CA PRO A 302 17.96 0.86 -7.66
C PRO A 302 17.32 1.01 -9.05
N ARG A 303 16.83 2.22 -9.36
CA ARG A 303 16.32 2.59 -10.70
C ARG A 303 17.39 2.46 -11.79
N THR A 304 18.67 2.45 -11.44
CA THR A 304 19.79 2.43 -12.38
C THR A 304 20.79 1.31 -12.09
N GLU A 305 21.38 0.74 -13.14
CA GLU A 305 22.37 -0.34 -13.04
C GLU A 305 23.67 0.07 -12.32
N ASN A 306 23.90 1.38 -12.16
CA ASN A 306 25.07 1.94 -11.50
C ASN A 306 24.86 2.21 -10.00
N GLY A 307 23.69 1.86 -9.45
CA GLY A 307 23.38 2.00 -8.04
C GLY A 307 24.15 1.02 -7.17
N TYR A 308 24.54 1.45 -5.97
CA TYR A 308 25.02 0.55 -4.94
C TYR A 308 23.87 -0.39 -4.51
N HIS A 309 24.15 -1.68 -4.40
CA HIS A 309 23.17 -2.67 -3.96
C HIS A 309 22.96 -2.61 -2.44
N PHE A 310 21.81 -3.10 -1.99
CA PHE A 310 21.47 -3.11 -0.57
C PHE A 310 22.35 -4.09 0.22
N GLU A 311 22.84 -3.64 1.38
CA GLU A 311 23.60 -4.46 2.30
C GLU A 311 22.68 -5.19 3.28
N PHE A 312 22.29 -6.42 2.94
CA PHE A 312 21.32 -7.22 3.72
C PHE A 312 21.74 -7.50 5.16
N PHE A 313 23.03 -7.47 5.49
CA PHE A 313 23.47 -7.63 6.88
C PHE A 313 22.96 -6.51 7.79
N SER A 314 22.61 -5.34 7.24
CA SER A 314 22.06 -4.22 8.03
C SER A 314 20.76 -4.61 8.75
N LEU A 315 20.03 -5.58 8.21
CA LEU A 315 18.81 -6.15 8.80
C LEU A 315 19.08 -6.89 10.11
N VAL A 316 20.30 -7.40 10.34
CA VAL A 316 20.68 -8.04 11.61
C VAL A 316 20.52 -7.06 12.78
N THR A 317 20.73 -5.77 12.54
CA THR A 317 20.52 -4.75 13.58
C THR A 317 19.06 -4.66 14.00
N PHE A 318 18.11 -4.79 13.07
CA PHE A 318 16.67 -4.84 13.37
C PHE A 318 16.28 -6.07 14.18
N LEU A 319 16.87 -7.22 13.85
CA LEU A 319 16.65 -8.45 14.60
C LEU A 319 17.17 -8.29 16.03
N ASN A 320 18.37 -7.71 16.20
CA ASN A 320 18.99 -7.51 17.51
C ASN A 320 18.25 -6.51 18.40
N THR A 321 17.56 -5.53 17.83
CA THR A 321 16.75 -4.55 18.58
C THR A 321 15.33 -5.03 18.86
N SER A 322 14.97 -6.26 18.45
CA SER A 322 13.61 -6.81 18.54
C SER A 322 13.60 -8.18 19.26
N PRO A 323 13.79 -8.22 20.60
CA PRO A 323 13.93 -9.48 21.34
C PRO A 323 12.65 -10.32 21.39
N GLU A 324 11.48 -9.72 21.20
CA GLU A 324 10.18 -10.40 21.17
C GLU A 324 9.77 -10.90 19.77
N LEU A 325 10.64 -10.72 18.77
CA LEU A 325 10.32 -11.00 17.38
C LEU A 325 10.02 -12.48 17.17
N GLU A 326 8.82 -12.79 16.67
CA GLU A 326 8.38 -14.15 16.40
C GLU A 326 8.41 -14.48 14.91
N THR A 327 8.09 -13.49 14.07
CA THR A 327 7.98 -13.64 12.62
C THR A 327 8.80 -12.59 11.89
N PHE A 328 9.68 -13.05 11.00
CA PHE A 328 10.46 -12.19 10.11
C PHE A 328 10.18 -12.56 8.64
N ILE A 329 9.73 -11.58 7.85
CA ILE A 329 9.46 -11.73 6.43
C ILE A 329 10.32 -10.73 5.66
N LEU A 330 11.07 -11.25 4.69
CA LEU A 330 11.93 -10.46 3.81
C LEU A 330 11.49 -10.66 2.35
N HIS A 331 11.12 -9.56 1.71
CA HIS A 331 10.82 -9.50 0.28
C HIS A 331 11.97 -8.84 -0.47
N VAL A 332 12.59 -9.60 -1.37
CA VAL A 332 13.71 -9.13 -2.19
C VAL A 332 13.26 -9.04 -3.63
N GLU A 333 13.29 -7.83 -4.20
CA GLU A 333 13.10 -7.67 -5.64
C GLU A 333 14.38 -8.07 -6.40
N GLU A 334 14.23 -8.65 -7.60
CA GLU A 334 15.36 -9.03 -8.46
C GLU A 334 16.32 -7.85 -8.74
N SER A 335 15.75 -6.65 -8.89
CA SER A 335 16.52 -5.41 -9.11
C SER A 335 17.42 -5.05 -7.91
N ALA A 336 17.07 -5.48 -6.69
CA ALA A 336 17.77 -5.11 -5.45
C ALA A 336 19.13 -5.78 -5.30
N VAL A 337 19.43 -6.77 -6.14
CA VAL A 337 20.54 -7.67 -5.94
C VAL A 337 21.55 -7.58 -7.08
N GLN A 338 22.85 -7.61 -6.72
CA GLN A 338 23.91 -7.70 -7.72
C GLN A 338 23.88 -9.07 -8.40
N LYS A 339 23.86 -9.10 -9.74
CA LYS A 339 23.86 -10.35 -10.51
C LYS A 339 25.17 -11.11 -10.26
N SER A 340 25.10 -12.18 -9.47
CA SER A 340 26.25 -13.02 -9.11
C SER A 340 26.51 -14.13 -10.13
N HIS A 341 27.77 -14.28 -10.53
CA HIS A 341 28.28 -15.42 -11.29
C HIS A 341 28.73 -16.54 -10.33
N LEU A 342 27.80 -17.27 -9.70
CA LEU A 342 27.90 -18.64 -9.12
C LEU A 342 29.17 -19.18 -8.45
N VAL A 343 30.14 -18.36 -8.10
CA VAL A 343 31.29 -18.77 -7.29
C VAL A 343 31.11 -18.12 -5.93
N ILE A 344 30.20 -18.70 -5.13
CA ILE A 344 30.16 -18.42 -3.69
C ILE A 344 31.38 -19.10 -3.10
N ASP A 345 32.40 -18.30 -2.81
CA ASP A 345 33.58 -18.71 -2.06
C ASP A 345 33.22 -18.76 -0.57
N PRO A 346 33.09 -19.95 0.04
CA PRO A 346 32.72 -20.06 1.44
C PRO A 346 33.75 -19.43 2.39
N SER A 347 35.01 -19.28 1.94
CA SER A 347 36.06 -18.64 2.74
C SER A 347 35.88 -17.12 2.86
N LYS A 348 35.08 -16.51 1.98
CA LYS A 348 34.77 -15.08 2.01
C LYS A 348 33.56 -14.73 2.85
N LEU A 349 32.82 -15.72 3.36
CA LEU A 349 31.63 -15.49 4.18
C LEU A 349 32.03 -14.84 5.51
N VAL A 350 31.42 -13.69 5.82
CA VAL A 350 31.62 -12.98 7.07
C VAL A 350 30.76 -13.62 8.15
N LYS A 351 31.37 -13.96 9.29
CA LYS A 351 30.61 -14.35 10.48
C LYS A 351 30.00 -13.09 11.10
N LEU A 352 28.68 -13.02 11.07
CA LEU A 352 27.91 -11.96 11.70
C LEU A 352 28.04 -12.04 13.24
N PRO A 353 27.91 -10.92 13.97
CA PRO A 353 27.97 -10.90 15.43
C PRO A 353 26.87 -11.79 16.02
N LYS A 354 27.26 -12.82 16.77
CA LYS A 354 26.31 -13.76 17.38
C LYS A 354 25.39 -13.07 18.37
N HIS A 355 24.09 -13.34 18.25
CA HIS A 355 23.05 -12.85 19.15
C HIS A 355 21.97 -13.91 19.28
N CYS A 356 21.65 -14.36 20.49
CA CYS A 356 20.66 -15.41 20.67
C CYS A 356 19.23 -14.85 20.55
N HIS A 357 18.55 -15.21 19.46
CA HIS A 357 17.15 -14.87 19.24
C HIS A 357 16.25 -15.97 19.78
N GLN A 358 15.67 -15.73 20.96
CA GLN A 358 14.89 -16.75 21.68
C GLN A 358 13.46 -16.92 21.13
N ASN A 359 12.91 -15.93 20.44
CA ASN A 359 11.50 -15.90 20.07
C ASN A 359 11.21 -16.10 18.58
N ILE A 360 12.21 -15.94 17.70
CA ILE A 360 12.03 -16.07 16.25
C ILE A 360 11.65 -17.51 15.92
N LYS A 361 10.42 -17.70 15.45
CA LYS A 361 9.83 -19.01 15.09
C LYS A 361 9.68 -19.16 13.58
N HIS A 362 9.38 -18.06 12.89
CA HIS A 362 8.94 -18.08 11.49
C HIS A 362 9.76 -17.11 10.65
N VAL A 363 10.45 -17.64 9.65
CA VAL A 363 11.23 -16.84 8.70
C VAL A 363 10.80 -17.16 7.29
N LYS A 364 10.51 -16.13 6.50
CA LYS A 364 10.19 -16.25 5.07
C LYS A 364 11.01 -15.26 4.26
N ILE A 365 11.74 -15.76 3.27
CA ILE A 365 12.48 -14.92 2.31
C ILE A 365 11.90 -15.18 0.92
N THR A 366 11.36 -14.14 0.27
CA THR A 366 10.87 -14.21 -1.11
C THR A 366 11.80 -13.50 -2.07
N GLY A 367 11.86 -13.98 -3.32
CA GLY A 367 12.87 -13.52 -4.27
C GLY A 367 14.27 -13.99 -3.89
N PHE A 368 14.36 -15.14 -3.20
CA PHE A 368 15.64 -15.68 -2.75
C PHE A 368 16.54 -16.00 -3.95
N CYS A 369 17.72 -15.39 -3.97
CA CYS A 369 18.76 -15.62 -4.95
C CYS A 369 20.12 -15.91 -4.25
N PRO A 370 21.02 -16.68 -4.90
CA PRO A 370 22.22 -17.19 -4.27
C PRO A 370 23.36 -16.14 -4.25
N ILE A 371 23.10 -15.00 -3.63
CA ILE A 371 24.13 -14.01 -3.32
C ILE A 371 24.71 -14.23 -1.93
N LYS A 372 25.93 -13.73 -1.74
CA LYS A 372 26.71 -13.91 -0.52
C LYS A 372 25.96 -13.40 0.70
N GLU A 373 25.38 -12.21 0.61
CA GLU A 373 24.77 -11.48 1.71
C GLU A 373 23.47 -12.14 2.19
N LEU A 374 22.64 -12.66 1.27
CA LEU A 374 21.43 -13.42 1.64
C LEU A 374 21.78 -14.78 2.25
N LEU A 375 22.86 -15.42 1.81
CA LEU A 375 23.36 -16.65 2.43
C LEU A 375 23.87 -16.39 3.84
N GLU A 376 24.63 -15.31 4.04
CA GLU A 376 25.11 -14.90 5.37
C GLU A 376 23.95 -14.62 6.32
N LEU A 377 22.93 -13.86 5.87
CA LEU A 377 21.71 -13.62 6.66
C LEU A 377 20.98 -14.94 6.99
N THR A 378 20.89 -15.85 6.02
CA THR A 378 20.23 -17.16 6.24
C THR A 378 21.01 -18.01 7.24
N PHE A 379 22.34 -18.05 7.16
CA PHE A 379 23.17 -18.79 8.13
C PHE A 379 23.07 -18.18 9.51
N TYR A 380 23.11 -16.85 9.62
CA TYR A 380 22.88 -16.16 10.87
C TYR A 380 21.56 -16.59 11.51
N ILE A 381 20.46 -16.54 10.78
CA ILE A 381 19.15 -16.98 11.29
C ILE A 381 19.17 -18.44 11.75
N LEU A 382 19.77 -19.35 10.98
CA LEU A 382 19.85 -20.77 11.35
C LEU A 382 20.72 -21.04 12.59
N GLU A 383 21.79 -20.27 12.79
CA GLU A 383 22.74 -20.45 13.89
C GLU A 383 22.29 -19.75 15.18
N ASP A 384 21.58 -18.61 15.05
CA ASP A 384 21.30 -17.70 16.16
C ASP A 384 19.82 -17.67 16.58
N ALA A 385 18.87 -18.18 15.78
CA ALA A 385 17.46 -18.30 16.17
C ALA A 385 17.14 -19.67 16.82
N ALA A 386 17.23 -19.71 18.15
CA ALA A 386 17.08 -20.95 18.93
C ALA A 386 15.69 -21.60 18.84
N SER A 387 14.64 -20.79 18.64
CA SER A 387 13.24 -21.25 18.58
C SER A 387 12.70 -21.39 17.16
N LEU A 388 13.56 -21.34 16.15
CA LEU A 388 13.15 -21.41 14.75
C LEU A 388 12.40 -22.72 14.47
N ARG A 389 11.23 -22.62 13.84
CA ARG A 389 10.38 -23.76 13.46
C ARG A 389 10.19 -23.86 11.95
N TRP A 390 9.97 -22.73 11.29
CA TRP A 390 9.71 -22.66 9.85
C TRP A 390 10.69 -21.72 9.17
N LEU A 391 11.41 -22.23 8.17
CA LEU A 391 12.19 -21.43 7.23
C LEU A 391 11.60 -21.64 5.83
N THR A 392 11.05 -20.59 5.23
CA THR A 392 10.56 -20.62 3.85
C THR A 392 11.50 -19.82 2.95
N LEU A 393 12.07 -20.47 1.95
CA LEU A 393 12.87 -19.84 0.90
C LEU A 393 12.10 -19.93 -0.42
N ASP A 394 11.62 -18.80 -0.90
CA ASP A 394 10.85 -18.71 -2.14
C ASP A 394 11.72 -18.14 -3.26
N CYS A 395 12.10 -19.04 -4.17
CA CYS A 395 12.96 -18.78 -5.32
C CYS A 395 12.18 -18.31 -6.55
N ARG A 396 10.85 -18.11 -6.45
CA ARG A 396 10.07 -17.55 -7.56
C ARG A 396 10.52 -16.12 -7.82
N ILE A 397 10.86 -15.81 -9.07
CA ILE A 397 11.23 -14.48 -9.57
C ILE A 397 9.97 -13.60 -9.68
N HIS A 398 9.23 -13.45 -8.59
CA HIS A 398 8.09 -12.54 -8.47
C HIS A 398 8.13 -12.03 -7.04
N GLY A 399 9.00 -11.06 -6.77
CA GLY A 399 9.27 -10.54 -5.41
C GLY A 399 8.05 -9.92 -4.71
N PHE A 400 6.90 -9.82 -5.37
CA PHE A 400 5.68 -9.26 -4.78
C PHE A 400 4.43 -9.92 -5.37
N GLU A 401 3.33 -9.96 -4.60
CA GLU A 401 2.00 -10.07 -5.19
C GLU A 401 1.85 -8.96 -6.24
N LYS A 402 1.24 -9.29 -7.38
CA LYS A 402 1.12 -8.37 -8.54
C LYS A 402 0.60 -6.99 -8.17
N ASP A 403 -0.15 -6.89 -7.08
CA ASP A 403 -0.76 -5.65 -6.58
C ASP A 403 0.27 -4.67 -5.98
N LEU A 404 1.34 -5.14 -5.33
CA LEU A 404 2.35 -4.27 -4.73
C LEU A 404 3.29 -3.64 -5.78
N VAL A 405 3.70 -4.40 -6.81
CA VAL A 405 4.45 -3.88 -7.97
C VAL A 405 3.55 -3.04 -8.88
N ALA A 406 2.27 -3.37 -8.99
CA ALA A 406 1.27 -2.51 -9.66
C ALA A 406 1.16 -1.15 -8.95
N HIS A 407 1.31 -1.10 -7.63
CA HIS A 407 1.35 0.15 -6.88
C HIS A 407 2.64 0.95 -7.16
N ILE A 408 3.83 0.32 -7.14
CA ILE A 408 5.09 0.99 -7.54
C ILE A 408 5.05 1.51 -9.00
N THR A 409 4.35 0.81 -9.90
CA THR A 409 4.20 1.21 -11.32
C THR A 409 3.16 2.31 -11.57
N GLN A 410 2.20 2.51 -10.67
CA GLN A 410 1.29 3.66 -10.69
C GLN A 410 1.90 4.91 -10.02
N ASP A 411 2.98 4.73 -9.26
CA ASP A 411 3.62 5.73 -8.39
C ASP A 411 4.47 6.78 -9.10
N THR A 412 4.76 6.67 -10.39
CA THR A 412 5.66 7.67 -11.00
C THR A 412 5.04 9.03 -11.16
N GLY A 413 3.71 9.20 -11.17
CA GLY A 413 3.10 10.50 -11.47
C GLY A 413 3.65 11.15 -12.76
N THR A 414 4.39 10.40 -13.57
CA THR A 414 4.87 10.83 -14.86
C THR A 414 3.62 10.78 -15.70
N ARG A 415 3.13 11.96 -16.07
CA ARG A 415 2.30 12.11 -17.28
C ARG A 415 2.97 11.49 -18.52
N ASP A 416 4.21 11.02 -18.40
CA ASP A 416 4.91 10.33 -19.44
C ASP A 416 5.29 8.89 -19.05
N TYR A 417 4.49 7.93 -19.56
CA TYR A 417 4.89 6.53 -19.71
C TYR A 417 6.23 6.41 -20.45
N GLN A 418 6.60 7.38 -21.29
CA GLN A 418 7.89 7.35 -21.98
C GLN A 418 9.07 7.57 -21.05
N GLU A 419 8.95 8.33 -19.96
CA GLU A 419 10.05 8.58 -19.01
C GLU A 419 10.31 7.35 -18.11
N TRP A 420 9.25 6.65 -17.67
CA TRP A 420 9.39 5.32 -17.07
C TRP A 420 9.97 4.33 -18.08
N ARG A 421 9.50 4.31 -19.33
CA ARG A 421 10.07 3.43 -20.37
C ARG A 421 11.56 3.72 -20.62
N LYS A 422 11.98 4.98 -20.52
CA LYS A 422 13.37 5.41 -20.68
C LYS A 422 14.27 5.06 -19.48
N ASN A 423 13.73 5.09 -18.26
CA ASN A 423 14.50 4.85 -17.03
C ASN A 423 14.43 3.40 -16.54
N PHE A 424 13.32 2.71 -16.77
CA PHE A 424 13.02 1.36 -16.30
C PHE A 424 12.64 0.39 -17.41
N GLY A 425 12.06 0.88 -18.51
CA GLY A 425 11.59 0.03 -19.61
C GLY A 425 12.72 -0.78 -20.23
N ASP A 426 13.92 -0.21 -20.34
CA ASP A 426 15.10 -0.94 -20.83
C ASP A 426 15.49 -2.09 -19.88
N ASN A 427 15.42 -1.87 -18.56
CA ASN A 427 15.69 -2.88 -17.56
C ASN A 427 14.58 -3.94 -17.50
N GLU A 428 13.31 -3.55 -17.50
CA GLU A 428 12.16 -4.47 -17.45
C GLU A 428 12.00 -5.26 -18.76
N GLU A 429 12.24 -4.66 -19.95
CA GLU A 429 12.31 -5.38 -21.23
C GLU A 429 13.52 -6.31 -21.28
N PHE A 430 14.68 -5.90 -20.78
CA PHE A 430 15.86 -6.77 -20.69
C PHE A 430 15.67 -7.93 -19.71
N LEU A 431 15.06 -7.68 -18.55
CA LEU A 431 14.67 -8.69 -17.56
C LEU A 431 13.57 -9.59 -18.13
N LYS A 432 12.56 -9.06 -18.84
CA LYS A 432 11.57 -9.86 -19.58
C LYS A 432 12.21 -10.69 -20.68
N TYR A 433 13.20 -10.15 -21.40
CA TYR A 433 13.96 -10.85 -22.43
C TYR A 433 14.80 -11.99 -21.84
N LYS A 434 15.51 -11.75 -20.73
CA LYS A 434 16.20 -12.81 -19.97
C LYS A 434 15.24 -13.85 -19.40
N ARG A 435 14.10 -13.43 -18.84
CA ARG A 435 13.02 -14.32 -18.36
C ARG A 435 12.47 -15.18 -19.49
N ARG A 436 12.32 -14.64 -20.70
CA ARG A 436 11.92 -15.41 -21.90
C ARG A 436 13.02 -16.37 -22.36
N ALA A 437 14.28 -16.00 -22.19
CA ALA A 437 15.41 -16.83 -22.60
C ALA A 437 15.65 -18.03 -21.67
N ASN A 438 15.48 -17.88 -20.34
CA ASN A 438 15.58 -19.00 -19.40
C ASN A 438 14.87 -18.70 -18.05
N PRO A 439 13.54 -18.89 -17.95
CA PRO A 439 12.74 -18.46 -16.78
C PRO A 439 13.07 -19.22 -15.49
N HIS A 440 13.72 -20.38 -15.61
CA HIS A 440 14.04 -21.26 -14.49
C HIS A 440 15.50 -21.15 -14.03
N ARG A 441 16.33 -20.35 -14.71
CA ARG A 441 17.77 -20.33 -14.46
C ARG A 441 18.11 -19.83 -13.07
N GLU A 442 17.52 -18.73 -12.63
CA GLU A 442 17.80 -18.18 -11.30
C GLU A 442 17.19 -19.05 -10.21
N ALA A 443 15.96 -19.54 -10.42
CA ALA A 443 15.33 -20.51 -9.53
C ALA A 443 16.16 -21.81 -9.38
N TYR A 444 16.80 -22.29 -10.45
CA TYR A 444 17.72 -23.42 -10.43
C TYR A 444 18.96 -23.11 -9.59
N PHE A 445 19.60 -21.96 -9.81
CA PHE A 445 20.78 -21.59 -9.03
C PHE A 445 20.47 -21.39 -7.55
N SER A 446 19.30 -20.84 -7.22
CA SER A 446 18.79 -20.80 -5.85
C SER A 446 18.61 -22.20 -5.28
N ASP A 447 17.94 -23.13 -5.98
CA ASP A 447 17.76 -24.52 -5.51
C ASP A 447 19.10 -25.23 -5.27
N VAL A 448 20.05 -25.11 -6.21
CA VAL A 448 21.40 -25.68 -6.08
C VAL A 448 22.12 -25.11 -4.86
N ALA A 449 22.09 -23.79 -4.67
CA ALA A 449 22.74 -23.14 -3.54
C ALA A 449 22.09 -23.54 -2.21
N ILE A 450 20.76 -23.63 -2.16
CA ILE A 450 20.03 -24.08 -0.97
C ILE A 450 20.45 -25.51 -0.62
N ARG A 451 20.42 -26.44 -1.58
CA ARG A 451 20.82 -27.84 -1.35
C ARG A 451 22.27 -27.99 -0.92
N LYS A 452 23.17 -27.22 -1.53
CA LYS A 452 24.61 -27.34 -1.29
C LYS A 452 25.05 -26.67 0.02
N TYR A 453 24.50 -25.50 0.33
CA TYR A 453 25.03 -24.64 1.39
C TYR A 453 24.08 -24.47 2.57
N ILE A 454 22.76 -24.41 2.36
CA ILE A 454 21.78 -24.16 3.43
C ILE A 454 21.32 -25.48 4.05
N TRP A 455 20.88 -26.44 3.23
CA TRP A 455 20.32 -27.72 3.68
C TRP A 455 21.18 -28.45 4.74
N PRO A 456 22.52 -28.56 4.58
CA PRO A 456 23.35 -29.26 5.58
C PRO A 456 23.43 -28.55 6.94
N ARG A 457 23.02 -27.27 7.01
CA ARG A 457 23.05 -26.45 8.22
C ARG A 457 21.69 -26.34 8.90
N VAL A 458 20.62 -26.82 8.27
CA VAL A 458 19.26 -26.75 8.85
C VAL A 458 19.16 -27.73 10.02
N PRO A 459 18.84 -27.27 11.24
CA PRO A 459 18.61 -28.16 12.37
C PRO A 459 17.42 -29.09 12.11
N LEU A 460 17.46 -30.30 12.66
CA LEU A 460 16.36 -31.28 12.51
C LEU A 460 15.01 -30.79 13.06
N SER A 461 15.02 -29.81 13.97
CA SER A 461 13.83 -29.18 14.53
C SER A 461 13.18 -28.13 13.62
N VAL A 462 13.86 -27.74 12.53
CA VAL A 462 13.41 -26.70 11.60
C VAL A 462 12.86 -27.35 10.33
N GLU A 463 11.62 -27.04 10.00
CA GLU A 463 11.01 -27.40 8.72
C GLU A 463 11.41 -26.36 7.65
N LEU A 464 12.22 -26.80 6.68
CA LEU A 464 12.63 -26.01 5.52
C LEU A 464 11.64 -26.22 4.36
N LYS A 465 10.97 -25.16 3.94
CA LYS A 465 10.09 -25.13 2.78
C LYS A 465 10.75 -24.35 1.63
N ILE A 466 10.97 -25.01 0.50
CA ILE A 466 11.50 -24.39 -0.71
C ILE A 466 10.35 -24.19 -1.70
N LEU A 467 10.13 -22.96 -2.16
CA LEU A 467 9.12 -22.63 -3.16
C LEU A 467 9.79 -22.19 -4.46
N GLY A 468 9.17 -22.51 -5.59
CA GLY A 468 9.69 -22.09 -6.91
C GLY A 468 10.83 -22.93 -7.47
N ALA A 469 11.11 -24.11 -6.90
CA ALA A 469 12.08 -25.04 -7.48
C ALA A 469 11.65 -25.42 -8.92
N PRO A 470 12.58 -25.46 -9.89
CA PRO A 470 12.25 -25.89 -11.25
C PRO A 470 11.76 -27.35 -11.26
N PRO A 471 10.91 -27.73 -12.23
CA PRO A 471 10.52 -29.14 -12.41
C PRO A 471 11.75 -30.04 -12.61
N PRO A 472 11.72 -31.31 -12.16
CA PRO A 472 12.87 -32.23 -12.26
C PRO A 472 13.44 -32.39 -13.68
N GLU A 473 12.56 -32.30 -14.68
CA GLU A 473 12.90 -32.33 -16.11
C GLU A 473 13.77 -31.13 -16.51
N VAL A 474 13.46 -29.94 -15.99
CA VAL A 474 14.19 -28.69 -16.22
C VAL A 474 15.52 -28.67 -15.45
N ILE A 475 15.54 -29.23 -14.24
CA ILE A 475 16.78 -29.40 -13.45
C ILE A 475 17.78 -30.25 -14.24
N SER A 476 17.34 -31.35 -14.85
CA SER A 476 18.20 -32.26 -15.61
C SER A 476 18.81 -31.59 -16.85
N SER A 477 18.05 -30.75 -17.56
CA SER A 477 18.58 -29.98 -18.70
C SER A 477 19.58 -28.91 -18.26
N LEU A 478 19.30 -28.20 -17.15
CA LEU A 478 20.17 -27.13 -16.65
C LEU A 478 21.48 -27.68 -16.08
N ILE A 479 21.46 -28.86 -15.45
CA ILE A 479 22.67 -29.58 -15.03
C ILE A 479 23.55 -29.86 -16.26
N ALA A 480 22.99 -30.41 -17.33
CA ALA A 480 23.74 -30.72 -18.56
C ALA A 480 24.34 -29.45 -19.22
N GLU A 481 23.64 -28.32 -19.17
CA GLU A 481 24.19 -27.03 -19.57
C GLU A 481 25.31 -26.58 -18.64
N GLU A 482 25.14 -26.66 -17.31
CA GLU A 482 26.16 -26.26 -16.33
C GLU A 482 27.48 -27.03 -16.51
N TRP A 483 27.42 -28.34 -16.80
CA TRP A 483 28.61 -29.14 -17.13
C TRP A 483 29.32 -28.62 -18.38
N ARG A 484 28.57 -28.21 -19.42
CA ARG A 484 29.14 -27.59 -20.64
C ARG A 484 29.76 -26.23 -20.33
N TRP A 485 29.11 -25.41 -19.50
CA TRP A 485 29.64 -24.10 -19.09
C TRP A 485 30.92 -24.22 -18.27
N ARG A 486 30.95 -25.12 -17.26
CA ARG A 486 32.15 -25.36 -16.45
C ARG A 486 33.32 -25.91 -17.26
N ALA A 487 33.05 -26.74 -18.27
CA ALA A 487 34.06 -27.23 -19.20
C ALA A 487 34.64 -26.09 -20.08
N LEU A 488 33.84 -25.08 -20.43
CA LEU A 488 34.28 -23.92 -21.19
C LEU A 488 35.05 -22.89 -20.34
N THR A 489 34.66 -22.67 -19.08
CA THR A 489 35.34 -21.72 -18.19
C THR A 489 36.63 -22.25 -17.57
N ASN A 490 36.82 -23.57 -17.50
CA ASN A 490 38.10 -24.17 -17.08
C ASN A 490 39.10 -24.34 -18.24
N ALA A 491 38.69 -24.01 -19.47
CA ALA A 491 39.52 -24.03 -20.68
C ALA A 491 40.02 -22.63 -21.09
N LEU A 492 39.65 -21.59 -20.33
CA LEU A 492 40.17 -20.23 -20.37
C LEU A 492 41.00 -19.99 -19.10
#